data_AF-A0A7J6NS55-F1
#
_entry.id   AF-A0A7J6NS55-F1
#
_cell.length_a   1.000
_cell.length_b   1.000
_cell.length_c   1.000
_cell.angle_alpha   90.00
_cell.angle_beta   90.00
_cell.angle_gamma   90.00
#
_symmetry.space_group_name_H-M   'P 1'
#
loop_
_entity.id
_entity.type
_entity.pdbx_description
1 polymer ?
#
loop_
_entity_poly.entity_id
_entity_poly.type
_entity_poly.pdbx_seq_one_letter_code
_entity_poly.pdbx_strand_id
1 'polypeptide(L)'
;MVFLDKCCIPQNDPIAKSYGISRLADYLRVSNKLLILWSPDYLERLWCVYELAVFLRTHKKEDVILVNMNHIKLCVSLMLVQFLTIIILDFAEEFALPRKISYIGYLLTLVTSFLIGREAFACSEEWREFCSKVKSFTVRRSKCSSLADYSSLKQLIADMYGSEARFEAVVRGLWLGESKEKRLPSWLFSWPSMRLVCAPYIPLIIYGLVRLVTTPVTSKTMFMKTIVKPGIVEEPLPSALRQALVDEGFV
;
A
#
# COMPACT_ATOMS: atom_id res chain seq x y z
N MET A 1 2.61 -23.20 -9.17
CA MET A 1 3.90 -23.09 -8.45
C MET A 1 4.48 -21.71 -8.72
N VAL A 2 5.13 -21.09 -7.73
CA VAL A 2 5.79 -19.78 -7.88
C VAL A 2 7.26 -19.94 -7.57
N PHE A 3 8.13 -19.41 -8.43
CA PHE A 3 9.56 -19.31 -8.20
C PHE A 3 9.87 -17.90 -7.69
N LEU A 4 10.55 -17.80 -6.55
CA LEU A 4 11.01 -16.54 -5.98
C LEU A 4 12.52 -16.61 -5.84
N ASP A 5 13.22 -15.83 -6.67
CA ASP A 5 14.69 -15.77 -6.78
C ASP A 5 15.42 -15.90 -5.43
N LYS A 6 15.07 -15.04 -4.47
CA LYS A 6 15.71 -14.92 -3.17
C LYS A 6 15.44 -16.10 -2.24
N CYS A 7 14.34 -16.82 -2.45
CA CYS A 7 13.95 -17.98 -1.64
C CYS A 7 14.36 -19.31 -2.28
N CYS A 8 14.43 -19.37 -3.62
CA CYS A 8 14.72 -20.59 -4.36
C CYS A 8 16.23 -20.76 -4.65
N ILE A 9 17.00 -19.66 -4.66
CA ILE A 9 18.46 -19.70 -4.84
C ILE A 9 19.11 -19.48 -3.47
N PRO A 10 19.94 -20.42 -2.98
CA PRO A 10 20.66 -20.26 -1.72
C PRO A 10 21.50 -18.98 -1.73
N GLN A 11 21.20 -18.04 -0.84
CA GLN A 11 21.90 -16.74 -0.79
C GLN A 11 23.23 -16.79 -0.02
N ASN A 12 23.35 -17.75 0.91
CA ASN A 12 24.48 -17.86 1.83
C ASN A 12 25.58 -18.82 1.36
N ASP A 13 25.29 -19.64 0.34
CA ASP A 13 26.26 -20.57 -0.26
C ASP A 13 26.65 -20.04 -1.65
N PRO A 14 27.89 -19.52 -1.83
CA PRO A 14 28.31 -18.93 -3.09
C PRO A 14 28.35 -19.93 -4.25
N ILE A 15 28.62 -21.22 -3.98
CA ILE A 15 28.69 -22.25 -5.02
C ILE A 15 27.28 -22.60 -5.48
N ALA A 16 26.37 -22.88 -4.54
CA ALA A 16 24.98 -23.16 -4.86
C ALA A 16 24.28 -21.95 -5.51
N LYS A 17 24.62 -20.73 -5.08
CA LYS A 17 24.16 -19.49 -5.69
C LYS A 17 24.58 -19.37 -7.14
N SER A 18 25.87 -19.59 -7.43
CA SER A 18 26.41 -19.55 -8.80
C SER A 18 25.70 -20.57 -9.70
N TYR A 19 25.49 -21.79 -9.19
CA TYR A 19 24.71 -22.80 -9.90
C TYR A 19 23.27 -22.34 -10.17
N GLY A 20 22.60 -21.74 -9.17
CA GLY A 20 21.27 -21.16 -9.33
C GLY A 20 21.20 -20.07 -10.39
N ILE A 21 22.16 -19.14 -10.40
CA ILE A 21 22.27 -18.08 -11.41
C ILE A 21 22.43 -18.67 -12.82
N SER A 22 23.28 -19.69 -12.97
CA SER A 22 23.51 -20.34 -14.28
C SER A 22 22.25 -20.99 -14.86
N ARG A 23 21.29 -21.36 -14.00
CA ARG A 23 20.02 -22.00 -14.35
C ARG A 23 18.84 -21.05 -14.40
N LEU A 24 19.04 -19.77 -14.11
CA LEU A 24 17.97 -18.78 -14.03
C LEU A 24 17.19 -18.66 -15.34
N ALA A 25 17.89 -18.70 -16.48
CA ALA A 25 17.27 -18.68 -17.80
C ALA A 25 16.35 -19.90 -18.05
N ASP A 26 16.70 -21.07 -17.51
CA ASP A 26 15.89 -22.28 -17.64
C ASP A 26 14.55 -22.12 -16.90
N TYR A 27 14.58 -21.56 -15.68
CA TYR A 27 13.36 -21.28 -14.90
C TYR A 27 12.47 -20.23 -15.59
N LEU A 28 13.06 -19.16 -16.09
CA LEU A 28 12.32 -18.10 -16.79
C LEU A 28 11.66 -18.63 -18.06
N ARG A 29 12.32 -19.52 -18.80
CA ARG A 29 11.80 -20.10 -20.04
C ARG A 29 10.54 -20.95 -19.84
N VAL A 30 10.41 -21.61 -18.69
CA VAL A 30 9.24 -22.47 -18.38
C VAL A 30 8.16 -21.73 -17.57
N SER A 31 8.39 -20.48 -17.19
CA SER A 31 7.47 -19.68 -16.38
C SER A 31 6.40 -19.03 -17.25
N ASN A 32 5.12 -19.15 -16.89
CA ASN A 32 4.05 -18.54 -17.70
C ASN A 32 3.99 -17.01 -17.59
N LYS A 33 4.43 -16.44 -16.48
CA LYS A 33 4.38 -14.99 -16.18
C LYS A 33 5.57 -14.58 -15.32
N LEU A 34 5.97 -13.33 -15.45
CA LEU A 34 7.01 -12.71 -14.63
C LEU A 34 6.42 -11.54 -13.84
N LEU A 35 6.31 -11.69 -12.52
CA LEU A 35 5.90 -10.61 -11.61
C LEU A 35 7.14 -9.91 -11.07
N ILE A 36 7.29 -8.62 -11.35
CA ILE A 36 8.39 -7.80 -10.87
C ILE A 36 7.86 -6.77 -9.89
N LEU A 37 8.40 -6.82 -8.67
CA LEU A 37 8.25 -5.75 -7.69
C LEU A 37 9.38 -4.75 -7.91
N TRP A 38 9.11 -3.65 -8.61
CA TRP A 38 10.14 -2.69 -8.96
C TRP A 38 10.16 -1.50 -8.02
N SER A 39 11.35 -0.93 -7.91
CA SER A 39 11.70 0.28 -7.17
C SER A 39 12.62 1.15 -8.05
N PRO A 40 12.87 2.42 -7.70
CA PRO A 40 13.71 3.31 -8.52
C PRO A 40 15.13 2.80 -8.82
N ASP A 41 15.64 1.88 -8.01
CA ASP A 41 16.95 1.20 -8.15
C ASP A 41 16.88 -0.13 -8.94
N TYR A 42 15.70 -0.58 -9.39
CA TYR A 42 15.53 -1.84 -10.10
C TYR A 42 16.47 -1.96 -11.32
N LEU A 43 16.56 -0.89 -12.11
CA LEU A 43 17.42 -0.84 -13.30
C LEU A 43 18.91 -0.70 -12.96
N GLU A 44 19.24 -0.40 -11.71
CA GLU A 44 20.62 -0.44 -11.26
C GLU A 44 21.07 -1.88 -11.00
N ARG A 45 20.17 -2.84 -10.75
CA ARG A 45 20.53 -4.22 -10.43
C ARG A 45 20.64 -5.07 -11.70
N LEU A 46 21.87 -5.47 -12.07
CA LEU A 46 22.13 -6.21 -13.32
C LEU A 46 21.32 -7.50 -13.41
N TRP A 47 21.26 -8.23 -12.31
CA TRP A 47 20.49 -9.48 -12.17
C TRP A 47 19.04 -9.27 -12.60
N CYS A 48 18.37 -8.27 -12.04
CA CYS A 48 16.96 -8.02 -12.29
C CYS A 48 16.69 -7.61 -13.75
N VAL A 49 17.61 -6.83 -14.35
CA VAL A 49 17.50 -6.45 -15.76
C VAL A 49 17.74 -7.65 -16.68
N TYR A 50 18.69 -8.52 -16.31
CA TYR A 50 18.94 -9.78 -17.00
C TYR A 50 17.70 -10.69 -17.00
N GLU A 51 17.05 -10.90 -15.85
CA GLU A 51 15.82 -11.70 -15.75
C GLU A 51 14.73 -11.22 -16.69
N LEU A 52 14.45 -9.92 -16.66
CA LEU A 52 13.45 -9.29 -17.52
C LEU A 52 13.79 -9.48 -19.01
N ALA A 53 15.04 -9.23 -19.39
CA ALA A 53 15.49 -9.34 -20.77
C ALA A 53 15.43 -10.79 -21.28
N VAL A 54 15.77 -11.77 -20.43
CA VAL A 54 15.74 -13.19 -20.77
C VAL A 54 14.31 -13.70 -20.91
N PHE A 55 13.43 -13.34 -19.97
CA PHE A 55 12.02 -13.70 -20.03
C PHE A 55 11.37 -13.21 -21.32
N LEU A 56 11.60 -11.94 -21.68
CA LEU A 56 11.04 -11.31 -22.88
C LEU A 56 11.61 -11.82 -24.21
N ARG A 57 12.65 -12.67 -24.20
CA ARG A 57 13.08 -13.38 -25.42
C ARG A 57 12.15 -14.53 -25.81
N THR A 58 11.45 -15.09 -24.83
CA THR A 58 10.64 -16.31 -25.00
C THR A 58 9.16 -16.07 -24.74
N HIS A 59 8.82 -14.94 -24.11
CA HIS A 59 7.47 -14.57 -23.71
C HIS A 59 7.03 -13.25 -24.32
N LYS A 60 5.73 -12.98 -24.25
CA LYS A 60 5.18 -11.70 -24.71
C LYS A 60 5.28 -10.67 -23.59
N LYS A 61 5.20 -9.38 -23.95
CA LYS A 61 5.29 -8.29 -22.97
C LYS A 61 4.13 -8.31 -21.97
N GLU A 62 2.96 -8.79 -22.40
CA GLU A 62 1.76 -8.91 -21.57
C GLU A 62 1.90 -9.94 -20.44
N ASP A 63 2.89 -10.84 -20.55
CA ASP A 63 3.20 -11.84 -19.52
C ASP A 63 4.05 -11.25 -18.39
N VAL A 64 4.55 -10.02 -18.54
CA VAL A 64 5.28 -9.28 -17.50
C VAL A 64 4.32 -8.38 -16.74
N ILE A 65 4.28 -8.56 -15.42
CA ILE A 65 3.49 -7.75 -14.50
C ILE A 65 4.46 -6.91 -13.66
N LEU A 66 4.48 -5.60 -13.90
CA LEU A 66 5.26 -4.66 -13.11
C LEU A 66 4.38 -4.07 -12.00
N VAL A 67 4.82 -4.22 -10.75
CA VAL A 67 4.18 -3.64 -9.57
C VAL A 67 5.18 -2.74 -8.86
N ASN A 68 4.84 -1.46 -8.71
CA ASN A 68 5.68 -0.52 -7.97
C ASN A 68 5.57 -0.83 -6.46
N MET A 69 6.71 -0.98 -5.77
CA MET A 69 6.75 -1.21 -4.33
C MET A 69 6.10 -0.07 -3.51
N ASN A 70 6.20 1.18 -3.97
CA ASN A 70 5.53 2.31 -3.31
C ASN A 70 4.01 2.16 -3.36
N HIS A 71 3.47 1.57 -4.44
CA HIS A 71 2.05 1.29 -4.52
C HIS A 71 1.62 0.21 -3.49
N ILE A 72 2.44 -0.82 -3.29
CA ILE A 72 2.15 -1.85 -2.27
C ILE A 72 2.12 -1.23 -0.87
N LYS A 73 3.10 -0.38 -0.54
CA LYS A 73 3.14 0.35 0.74
C LYS A 73 1.90 1.22 0.93
N LEU A 74 1.48 1.92 -0.12
CA LEU A 74 0.26 2.72 -0.13
C LEU A 74 -0.97 1.85 0.14
N CYS A 75 -1.18 0.78 -0.64
CA CYS A 75 -2.32 -0.12 -0.45
C CYS A 75 -2.40 -0.68 0.98
N VAL A 76 -1.28 -1.16 1.52
CA VAL A 76 -1.23 -1.70 2.88
C VAL A 76 -1.54 -0.63 3.92
N SER A 77 -0.94 0.56 3.78
CA SER A 77 -1.19 1.69 4.70
C SER A 77 -2.67 2.09 4.68
N LEU A 78 -3.31 2.06 3.51
CA LEU A 78 -4.73 2.36 3.37
C LEU A 78 -5.62 1.31 4.01
N MET A 79 -5.32 0.03 3.79
CA MET A 79 -6.04 -1.05 4.44
C MET A 79 -5.99 -0.92 5.96
N LEU A 80 -4.83 -0.56 6.52
CA LEU A 80 -4.66 -0.34 7.96
C LEU A 80 -5.45 0.86 8.47
N VAL A 81 -5.35 2.01 7.80
CA VAL A 81 -6.09 3.22 8.17
C VAL A 81 -7.60 3.01 8.10
N GLN A 82 -8.07 2.33 7.05
CA GLN A 82 -9.47 2.03 6.86
C GLN A 82 -9.98 1.08 7.95
N PHE A 83 -9.20 0.03 8.26
CA PHE A 83 -9.50 -0.90 9.35
C PHE A 83 -9.59 -0.17 10.70
N LEU A 84 -8.64 0.71 11.02
CA LEU A 84 -8.66 1.53 12.24
C LEU A 84 -9.85 2.48 12.28
N THR A 85 -10.22 3.06 11.14
CA THR A 85 -11.38 3.96 11.08
C THR A 85 -12.68 3.23 11.38
N ILE A 86 -12.84 2.01 10.85
CA ILE A 86 -14.00 1.15 11.14
C ILE A 86 -14.06 0.86 12.64
N ILE A 87 -12.94 0.47 13.27
CA ILE A 87 -12.88 0.20 14.72
C ILE A 87 -13.27 1.44 15.53
N ILE A 88 -12.76 2.62 15.17
CA ILE A 88 -13.06 3.88 15.89
C ILE A 88 -14.55 4.23 15.78
N LEU A 89 -15.15 4.04 14.61
CA LEU A 89 -16.57 4.34 14.41
C LEU A 89 -17.46 3.37 15.19
N ASP A 90 -17.13 2.08 15.19
CA ASP A 90 -17.85 1.04 15.93
C ASP A 90 -17.76 1.29 17.45
N PHE A 91 -16.57 1.58 17.95
CA PHE A 91 -16.35 1.93 19.35
C PHE A 91 -17.07 3.23 19.75
N ALA A 92 -17.01 4.28 18.91
CA ALA A 92 -17.69 5.53 19.21
C ALA A 92 -19.21 5.37 19.30
N GLU A 93 -19.77 4.43 18.54
CA GLU A 93 -21.18 4.06 18.59
C GLU A 93 -21.52 3.29 19.87
N GLU A 94 -20.77 2.24 20.19
CA GLU A 94 -20.98 1.40 21.38
C GLU A 94 -20.97 2.23 22.68
N PHE A 95 -20.08 3.23 22.77
CA PHE A 95 -19.95 4.09 23.95
C PHE A 95 -20.78 5.38 23.89
N ALA A 96 -21.71 5.49 22.94
CA ALA A 96 -22.58 6.66 22.76
C ALA A 96 -21.82 8.01 22.74
N LEU A 97 -20.63 8.01 22.14
CA LEU A 97 -19.75 9.16 22.12
C LEU A 97 -20.37 10.34 21.33
N PRO A 98 -19.97 11.60 21.61
CA PRO A 98 -20.49 12.76 20.90
C PRO A 98 -20.31 12.64 19.39
N ARG A 99 -21.34 13.05 18.61
CA ARG A 99 -21.34 13.03 17.13
C ARG A 99 -20.10 13.67 16.48
N LYS A 100 -19.42 14.57 17.19
CA LYS A 100 -18.14 15.17 16.76
C LYS A 100 -17.07 14.11 16.47
N ILE A 101 -17.04 13.00 17.20
CA ILE A 101 -16.08 11.91 16.99
C ILE A 101 -16.35 11.18 15.68
N SER A 102 -17.61 10.96 15.31
CA SER A 102 -17.97 10.39 14.00
C SER A 102 -17.52 11.30 12.84
N TYR A 103 -17.67 12.62 12.95
CA TYR A 103 -17.19 13.56 11.93
C TYR A 103 -15.67 13.51 11.76
N ILE A 104 -14.91 13.32 12.84
CA ILE A 104 -13.45 13.14 12.78
C ILE A 104 -13.10 11.85 12.01
N GLY A 105 -13.80 10.74 12.27
CA GLY A 105 -13.61 9.48 11.53
C GLY A 105 -13.87 9.62 10.02
N TYR A 106 -14.94 10.33 9.64
CA TYR A 106 -15.22 10.62 8.22
C TYR A 106 -14.17 11.54 7.59
N LEU A 107 -13.72 12.57 8.31
CA LEU A 107 -12.66 13.47 7.83
C LEU A 107 -11.34 12.72 7.61
N LEU A 108 -10.96 11.83 8.53
CA LEU A 108 -9.77 10.97 8.38
C LEU A 108 -9.87 10.10 7.13
N THR A 109 -11.05 9.54 6.84
CA THR A 109 -11.30 8.77 5.61
C THR A 109 -11.13 9.61 4.34
N LEU A 110 -11.62 10.85 4.34
CA LEU A 110 -11.48 11.76 3.20
C LEU A 110 -10.02 12.19 2.99
N VAL A 111 -9.33 12.57 4.05
CA VAL A 111 -7.91 12.96 4.00
C VAL A 111 -7.07 11.80 3.47
N THR A 112 -7.33 10.59 3.96
CA THR A 112 -6.56 9.42 3.54
C THR A 112 -6.82 9.08 2.09
N SER A 113 -8.07 9.16 1.62
CA SER A 113 -8.44 9.05 0.20
C SER A 113 -7.74 10.10 -0.68
N PHE A 114 -7.61 11.34 -0.21
CA PHE A 114 -6.88 12.39 -0.94
C PHE A 114 -5.38 12.08 -1.05
N LEU A 115 -4.76 11.58 0.02
CA LEU A 115 -3.36 11.14 0.01
C LEU A 115 -3.15 10.00 -1.01
N ILE A 116 -4.12 9.09 -1.19
CA ILE A 116 -4.08 8.08 -2.27
C ILE A 116 -3.96 8.73 -3.64
N GLY A 117 -4.83 9.70 -3.93
CA GLY A 117 -4.84 10.38 -5.22
C GLY A 117 -3.50 11.03 -5.51
N ARG A 118 -2.88 11.62 -4.49
CA ARG A 118 -1.54 12.22 -4.59
C ARG A 118 -0.45 11.19 -4.86
N GLU A 119 -0.43 10.09 -4.11
CA GLU A 119 0.58 9.02 -4.28
C GLU A 119 0.40 8.28 -5.61
N ALA A 120 -0.84 8.09 -6.08
CA ALA A 120 -1.12 7.56 -7.42
C ALA A 120 -0.59 8.49 -8.51
N PHE A 121 -0.70 9.81 -8.32
CA PHE A 121 -0.10 10.79 -9.23
C PHE A 121 1.43 10.75 -9.18
N ALA A 122 2.03 10.65 -7.98
CA ALA A 122 3.48 10.50 -7.82
C ALA A 122 4.01 9.23 -8.49
N CYS A 123 3.28 8.11 -8.38
CA CYS A 123 3.61 6.86 -9.08
C CYS A 123 3.67 7.04 -10.61
N SER A 124 2.87 7.95 -11.18
CA SER A 124 2.92 8.26 -12.61
C SER A 124 4.23 8.98 -13.01
N GLU A 125 4.79 9.76 -12.09
CA GLU A 125 6.06 10.45 -12.27
C GLU A 125 7.24 9.49 -12.13
N GLU A 126 7.22 8.62 -11.12
CA GLU A 126 8.21 7.56 -10.96
C GLU A 126 8.27 6.64 -12.19
N TRP A 127 7.12 6.34 -12.80
CA TRP A 127 7.08 5.58 -14.05
C TRP A 127 7.76 6.32 -15.22
N ARG A 128 7.56 7.65 -15.34
CA ARG A 128 8.26 8.46 -16.34
C ARG A 128 9.78 8.41 -16.11
N GLU A 129 10.21 8.51 -14.85
CA GLU A 129 11.62 8.38 -14.49
C GLU A 129 12.18 6.99 -14.81
N PHE A 130 11.43 5.93 -14.49
CA PHE A 130 11.80 4.55 -14.83
C PHE A 130 12.04 4.41 -16.33
N CYS A 131 11.10 4.85 -17.16
CA CYS A 131 11.24 4.84 -18.62
C CYS A 131 12.44 5.65 -19.11
N SER A 132 12.76 6.77 -18.46
CA SER A 132 13.96 7.57 -18.76
C SER A 132 15.25 6.81 -18.41
N LYS A 133 15.28 6.16 -17.24
CA LYS A 133 16.40 5.33 -16.78
C LYS A 133 16.63 4.12 -17.69
N VAL A 134 15.56 3.48 -18.20
CA VAL A 134 15.68 2.39 -19.18
C VAL A 134 16.46 2.85 -20.42
N LYS A 135 16.17 4.05 -20.95
CA LYS A 135 16.82 4.57 -22.16
C LYS A 135 18.32 4.79 -21.96
N SER A 136 18.74 5.12 -20.75
CA SER A 136 20.14 5.36 -20.38
C SER A 136 20.82 4.16 -19.69
N PHE A 137 20.14 3.01 -19.62
CA PHE A 137 20.67 1.80 -18.97
C PHE A 137 21.98 1.36 -19.64
N THR A 138 22.97 0.97 -18.81
CA THR A 138 24.24 0.40 -19.25
C THR A 138 24.65 -0.73 -18.29
N VAL A 139 25.19 -1.82 -18.82
CA VAL A 139 25.70 -2.95 -18.01
C VAL A 139 26.82 -2.46 -17.10
N ARG A 140 27.71 -1.59 -17.61
CA ARG A 140 28.84 -1.08 -16.84
C ARG A 140 28.47 -0.30 -15.58
N ARG A 141 27.32 0.39 -15.56
CA ARG A 141 26.85 1.17 -14.39
C ARG A 141 25.96 0.37 -13.45
N SER A 142 25.64 -0.87 -13.81
CA SER A 142 24.81 -1.73 -12.99
C SER A 142 25.60 -2.28 -11.79
N LYS A 143 24.88 -2.47 -10.69
CA LYS A 143 25.29 -3.01 -9.40
C LYS A 143 24.93 -4.48 -9.33
N CYS A 144 25.75 -5.23 -8.61
CA CYS A 144 25.50 -6.59 -8.16
C CYS A 144 25.88 -6.73 -6.68
N SER A 145 25.28 -7.69 -5.99
CA SER A 145 25.59 -7.96 -4.58
C SER A 145 27.02 -8.43 -4.36
N SER A 146 27.61 -9.10 -5.35
CA SER A 146 29.01 -9.52 -5.34
C SER A 146 29.65 -9.38 -6.72
N LEU A 147 30.99 -9.26 -6.74
CA LEU A 147 31.76 -9.21 -7.98
C LEU A 147 31.70 -10.53 -8.76
N ALA A 148 31.60 -11.67 -8.05
CA ALA A 148 31.45 -12.99 -8.66
C ALA A 148 30.10 -13.16 -9.37
N ASP A 149 29.02 -12.64 -8.79
CA ASP A 149 27.71 -12.62 -9.46
C ASP A 149 27.77 -11.73 -10.71
N TYR A 150 28.45 -10.59 -10.63
CA TYR A 150 28.63 -9.68 -11.76
C TYR A 150 29.38 -10.33 -12.93
N SER A 151 30.50 -11.01 -12.67
CA SER A 151 31.24 -11.72 -13.72
C SER A 151 30.43 -12.85 -14.33
N SER A 152 29.71 -13.62 -13.50
CA SER A 152 28.83 -14.71 -13.96
C SER A 152 27.72 -14.20 -14.86
N LEU A 153 27.03 -13.13 -14.47
CA LEU A 153 25.98 -12.50 -15.29
C LEU A 153 26.54 -11.91 -16.58
N LYS A 154 27.72 -11.30 -16.55
CA LYS A 154 28.38 -10.81 -17.78
C LYS A 154 28.70 -11.93 -18.75
N GLN A 155 29.18 -13.07 -18.25
CA GLN A 155 29.42 -14.24 -19.09
C GLN A 155 28.11 -14.73 -19.71
N LEU A 156 27.05 -14.88 -18.91
CA LEU A 156 25.72 -15.28 -19.40
C LEU A 156 25.16 -14.28 -20.44
N ILE A 157 25.39 -12.98 -20.25
CA ILE A 157 25.01 -11.94 -21.22
C ILE A 157 25.79 -12.11 -22.52
N ALA A 158 27.11 -12.32 -22.44
CA ALA A 158 27.96 -12.54 -23.61
C ALA A 158 27.53 -13.82 -24.35
N ASP A 159 27.27 -14.91 -23.64
CA ASP A 159 26.86 -16.18 -24.22
C ASP A 159 25.49 -16.07 -24.92
N MET A 160 24.54 -15.36 -24.30
CA MET A 160 23.17 -15.30 -24.81
C MET A 160 22.90 -14.19 -25.82
N TYR A 161 23.58 -13.05 -25.71
CA TYR A 161 23.36 -11.86 -26.54
C TYR A 161 24.55 -11.53 -27.45
N GLY A 162 25.69 -12.22 -27.28
CA GLY A 162 26.94 -12.02 -28.00
C GLY A 162 27.78 -10.86 -27.48
N SER A 163 27.16 -9.80 -26.94
CA SER A 163 27.88 -8.68 -26.33
C SER A 163 27.01 -7.87 -25.38
N GLU A 164 27.65 -7.15 -24.46
CA GLU A 164 26.98 -6.18 -23.56
C GLU A 164 26.21 -5.12 -24.36
N ALA A 165 26.79 -4.62 -25.46
CA ALA A 165 26.14 -3.60 -26.30
C ALA A 165 24.85 -4.11 -26.96
N ARG A 166 24.82 -5.37 -27.42
CA ARG A 166 23.60 -5.99 -27.97
C ARG A 166 22.54 -6.18 -26.88
N PHE A 167 22.95 -6.63 -25.70
CA PHE A 167 22.06 -6.73 -24.55
C PHE A 167 21.47 -5.38 -24.15
N GLU A 168 22.28 -4.33 -24.04
CA GLU A 168 21.81 -2.97 -23.76
C GLU A 168 20.83 -2.47 -24.83
N ALA A 169 21.11 -2.72 -26.10
CA ALA A 169 20.20 -2.36 -27.20
C ALA A 169 18.85 -3.07 -27.07
N VAL A 170 18.85 -4.36 -26.71
CA VAL A 170 17.61 -5.11 -26.41
C VAL A 170 16.88 -4.46 -25.24
N VAL A 171 17.54 -4.26 -24.10
CA VAL A 171 16.93 -3.69 -22.88
C VAL A 171 16.33 -2.30 -23.15
N ARG A 172 17.08 -1.41 -23.83
CA ARG A 172 16.59 -0.08 -24.22
C ARG A 172 15.41 -0.19 -25.18
N GLY A 173 15.45 -1.15 -26.11
CA GLY A 173 14.40 -1.43 -27.10
C GLY A 173 13.11 -2.01 -26.53
N LEU A 174 13.15 -2.66 -25.35
CA LEU A 174 11.97 -3.25 -24.72
C LEU A 174 10.81 -2.26 -24.55
N TRP A 175 11.13 -0.97 -24.38
CA TRP A 175 10.15 0.05 -23.96
C TRP A 175 9.98 1.22 -24.95
N LEU A 176 10.68 1.24 -26.09
CA LEU A 176 10.63 2.34 -27.07
C LEU A 176 9.28 2.45 -27.83
N GLY A 177 8.43 1.43 -27.77
CA GLY A 177 7.12 1.43 -28.44
C GLY A 177 5.94 2.00 -27.63
N GLU A 178 6.09 2.24 -26.32
CA GLU A 178 4.97 2.60 -25.44
C GLU A 178 4.79 4.11 -25.24
N SER A 179 5.45 4.93 -26.06
CA SER A 179 5.58 6.36 -25.79
C SER A 179 4.30 7.20 -25.92
N LYS A 180 3.11 6.64 -26.17
CA LYS A 180 1.92 7.47 -26.41
C LYS A 180 0.56 7.09 -25.82
N GLU A 181 0.30 5.90 -25.30
CA GLU A 181 -1.08 5.67 -24.81
C GLU A 181 -1.24 4.68 -23.65
N LYS A 182 -1.58 5.26 -22.49
CA LYS A 182 -2.40 4.70 -21.40
C LYS A 182 -1.97 3.33 -20.87
N ARG A 183 -0.98 3.28 -19.99
CA ARG A 183 -0.95 2.28 -18.90
C ARG A 183 -0.33 2.84 -17.62
N LEU A 184 -1.06 3.71 -16.89
CA LEU A 184 -1.24 3.27 -15.50
C LEU A 184 -1.91 1.90 -15.65
N PRO A 185 -1.34 0.83 -15.08
CA PRO A 185 -1.79 -0.50 -15.39
C PRO A 185 -3.31 -0.55 -15.34
N SER A 186 -3.98 -1.19 -16.32
CA SER A 186 -5.44 -1.20 -16.33
C SER A 186 -6.01 -1.68 -15.01
N TRP A 187 -5.27 -2.49 -14.23
CA TRP A 187 -5.57 -2.89 -12.86
C TRP A 187 -5.53 -1.75 -11.83
N LEU A 188 -4.66 -0.73 -11.94
CA LEU A 188 -4.55 0.38 -10.99
C LEU A 188 -5.86 1.18 -10.89
N PHE A 189 -6.55 1.34 -12.02
CA PHE A 189 -7.88 1.94 -12.14
C PHE A 189 -8.92 0.95 -12.66
N SER A 190 -8.66 -0.36 -12.51
CA SER A 190 -9.65 -1.35 -12.97
C SER A 190 -10.86 -1.24 -12.06
N TRP A 191 -12.05 -1.42 -12.64
CA TRP A 191 -13.28 -1.54 -11.87
C TRP A 191 -13.17 -2.53 -10.70
N PRO A 192 -12.51 -3.70 -10.83
CA PRO A 192 -12.18 -4.57 -9.70
C PRO A 192 -11.35 -3.93 -8.59
N SER A 193 -10.28 -3.20 -8.91
CA SER A 193 -9.44 -2.55 -7.89
C SER A 193 -10.14 -1.35 -7.26
N MET A 194 -10.86 -0.55 -8.06
CA MET A 194 -11.74 0.49 -7.53
C MET A 194 -12.83 -0.14 -6.65
N ARG A 195 -13.40 -1.29 -6.99
CA ARG A 195 -14.31 -2.01 -6.09
C ARG A 195 -13.59 -2.48 -4.84
N LEU A 196 -12.36 -2.97 -4.90
CA LEU A 196 -11.63 -3.40 -3.71
C LEU A 196 -11.42 -2.22 -2.73
N VAL A 197 -11.07 -1.05 -3.25
CA VAL A 197 -10.85 0.17 -2.46
C VAL A 197 -12.18 0.81 -2.03
N CYS A 198 -13.18 0.85 -2.91
CA CYS A 198 -14.44 1.56 -2.69
C CYS A 198 -15.53 0.72 -2.03
N ALA A 199 -15.53 -0.61 -2.21
CA ALA A 199 -16.57 -1.49 -1.69
C ALA A 199 -16.77 -1.40 -0.19
N PRO A 200 -15.73 -1.25 0.67
CA PRO A 200 -15.99 -1.11 2.10
C PRO A 200 -16.63 0.24 2.46
N TYR A 201 -16.49 1.27 1.62
CA TYR A 201 -17.17 2.56 1.83
C TYR A 201 -18.65 2.51 1.44
N ILE A 202 -19.07 1.62 0.53
CA ILE A 202 -20.47 1.54 0.10
C ILE A 202 -21.40 1.20 1.28
N PRO A 203 -21.17 0.15 2.09
CA PRO A 203 -21.98 -0.13 3.28
C PRO A 203 -21.92 0.99 4.31
N LEU A 204 -20.76 1.62 4.53
CA LEU A 204 -20.62 2.74 5.47
C LEU A 204 -21.43 3.96 5.04
N ILE A 205 -21.41 4.30 3.75
CA ILE A 205 -22.19 5.40 3.18
C ILE A 205 -23.68 5.06 3.27
N ILE A 206 -24.08 3.85 2.89
CA ILE A 206 -25.48 3.41 2.98
C ILE A 206 -25.95 3.44 4.44
N TYR A 207 -25.17 2.91 5.37
CA TYR A 207 -25.47 2.91 6.80
C TYR A 207 -25.61 4.34 7.34
N GLY A 208 -24.66 5.22 7.01
CA GLY A 208 -24.73 6.63 7.37
C GLY A 208 -25.97 7.34 6.83
N LEU A 209 -26.33 7.09 5.56
CA LEU A 209 -27.52 7.66 4.92
C LEU A 209 -28.82 7.12 5.53
N VAL A 210 -28.94 5.80 5.71
CA VAL A 210 -30.08 5.16 6.36
C VAL A 210 -30.29 5.76 7.75
N ARG A 211 -29.22 5.89 8.54
CA ARG A 211 -29.30 6.48 9.88
C ARG A 211 -29.70 7.96 9.87
N LEU A 212 -29.21 8.73 8.90
CA LEU A 212 -29.55 10.15 8.75
C LEU A 212 -31.06 10.33 8.49
N VAL A 213 -31.68 9.36 7.81
CA VAL A 213 -33.12 9.34 7.52
C VAL A 213 -33.93 8.74 8.67
N THR A 214 -33.42 7.70 9.35
CA THR A 214 -34.19 6.95 10.35
C THR A 214 -34.07 7.49 11.76
N THR A 215 -33.04 8.27 12.11
CA THR A 215 -32.93 8.82 13.47
C THR A 215 -33.96 9.93 13.68
N PRO A 216 -34.99 9.72 14.51
CA PRO A 216 -36.00 10.74 14.74
C PRO A 216 -35.37 11.94 15.45
N VAL A 217 -35.65 13.14 14.94
CA VAL A 217 -35.12 14.43 15.43
C VAL A 217 -35.46 14.68 16.92
N THR A 218 -36.41 13.92 17.47
CA THR A 218 -37.02 14.10 18.78
C THR A 218 -36.16 13.71 19.99
N SER A 219 -35.00 13.05 19.82
CA SER A 219 -34.15 12.67 20.97
C SER A 219 -33.27 13.81 21.54
N LYS A 220 -33.29 15.01 20.93
CA LYS A 220 -32.53 16.17 21.46
C LYS A 220 -33.13 16.79 22.73
N THR A 221 -34.40 16.54 23.04
CA THR A 221 -35.08 17.14 24.21
C THR A 221 -35.09 16.25 25.46
N MET A 222 -34.73 14.97 25.36
CA MET A 222 -34.82 14.06 26.52
C MET A 222 -33.55 14.07 27.41
N PHE A 223 -32.37 14.30 26.83
CA PHE A 223 -31.12 14.35 27.60
C PHE A 223 -30.95 15.66 28.40
N MET A 224 -31.53 16.78 27.96
CA MET A 224 -31.53 18.02 28.75
C MET A 224 -32.46 17.96 29.96
N LYS A 225 -33.42 17.03 30.01
CA LYS A 225 -34.31 16.84 31.17
C LYS A 225 -33.73 15.96 32.28
N THR A 226 -32.59 15.29 32.05
CA THR A 226 -32.00 14.40 33.06
C THR A 226 -30.86 15.05 33.84
N ILE A 227 -30.28 16.16 33.35
CA ILE A 227 -29.21 16.90 34.05
C ILE A 227 -29.76 18.07 34.90
N VAL A 228 -31.02 18.43 34.72
CA VAL A 228 -31.71 19.38 35.61
C VAL A 228 -32.89 18.65 36.23
N LYS A 229 -32.68 18.05 37.41
CA LYS A 229 -33.76 17.95 38.41
C LYS A 229 -33.81 19.32 39.10
N PRO A 230 -34.76 20.22 38.77
CA PRO A 230 -35.03 21.35 39.63
C PRO A 230 -35.83 20.80 40.81
N GLY A 231 -35.17 20.50 41.92
CA GLY A 231 -35.84 19.96 43.09
C GLY A 231 -35.02 18.98 43.91
N ILE A 232 -33.73 19.24 44.13
CA ILE A 232 -33.16 18.85 45.43
C ILE A 232 -33.74 19.87 46.41
N VAL A 233 -34.86 19.48 47.01
CA VAL A 233 -35.29 20.03 48.29
C VAL A 233 -34.08 19.87 49.21
N GLU A 234 -33.60 20.98 49.77
CA GLU A 234 -32.61 20.95 50.85
C GLU A 234 -33.21 20.08 51.97
N GLU A 235 -32.84 18.80 52.03
CA GLU A 235 -33.06 18.03 53.24
C GLU A 235 -32.22 18.70 54.33
N PRO A 236 -32.84 19.14 55.45
CA PRO A 236 -32.10 19.76 56.53
C PRO A 236 -31.04 18.78 57.01
N LEU A 237 -29.81 19.28 57.08
CA LEU A 237 -28.64 18.54 57.54
C LEU A 237 -28.98 17.78 58.84
N PRO A 238 -28.71 16.47 58.94
CA PRO A 238 -29.05 15.69 60.12
C PRO A 238 -28.54 16.38 61.39
N SER A 239 -29.38 16.48 62.41
CA SER A 239 -29.09 17.25 63.64
C SER A 239 -27.75 16.88 64.29
N ALA A 240 -27.33 15.62 64.19
CA ALA A 240 -26.03 15.14 64.65
C ALA A 240 -24.84 15.79 63.92
N LEU A 241 -24.95 16.01 62.60
CA LEU A 241 -23.89 16.67 61.83
C LEU A 241 -23.85 18.17 62.12
N ARG A 242 -25.01 18.77 62.41
CA ARG A 242 -25.12 20.17 62.80
C ARG A 242 -24.46 20.43 64.16
N GLN A 243 -24.64 19.51 65.11
CA GLN A 243 -24.01 19.59 66.43
C GLN A 243 -22.49 19.45 66.33
N ALA A 244 -22.00 18.50 65.52
CA ALA A 244 -20.56 18.30 65.32
C ALA A 244 -19.86 19.53 64.72
N LEU A 245 -20.52 20.24 63.80
CA LEU A 245 -19.97 21.47 63.20
C LEU A 245 -19.94 22.65 64.19
N VAL A 246 -20.86 22.69 65.16
CA VAL A 246 -20.84 23.67 66.25
C VAL A 246 -19.74 23.35 67.25
N ASP A 247 -19.56 22.08 67.61
CA ASP A 247 -18.52 21.65 68.55
C ASP A 247 -17.10 21.86 67.98
N GLU A 248 -16.94 21.81 66.66
CA GLU A 248 -15.69 22.12 65.95
C GLU A 248 -15.50 23.61 65.59
N GLY A 249 -16.46 24.49 65.95
CA GLY A 249 -16.32 25.94 65.79
C GLY A 249 -16.45 26.48 64.35
N PHE A 250 -17.09 25.73 63.45
CA PHE A 250 -17.25 26.10 62.04
C PHE A 250 -18.51 26.92 61.73
N VAL A 251 -19.43 27.09 62.68
CA VAL A 251 -20.72 27.82 62.51
C VAL A 251 -21.00 28.72 63.70
#